data_AF-A0A0R1S186-F1
#
_entry.id   AF-A0A0R1S186-F1
#
_cell.length_a   1.000
_cell.length_b   1.000
_cell.length_c   1.000
_cell.angle_alpha   90.00
_cell.angle_beta   90.00
_cell.angle_gamma   90.00
#
_symmetry.space_group_name_H-M   'P 1'
#
loop_
_entity.id
_entity.type
_entity.pdbx_description
1 polymer ?
#
loop_
_entity_poly.entity_id
_entity_poly.type
_entity_poly.pdbx_seq_one_letter_code
_entity_poly.pdbx_strand_id
1 'polypeptide(L)'
;MAVIYHRVMQMTDQEAMLESLNMYYTFNFSPIFLHSNNRYALADGEQHTRYVPEINQFVSDFVDRIPLNVHYFLKLDDAEVDILKRTLIAMTASTYIYKKDVTSRVNRFLLDANLNLKEDQLLKRDVEDTVDHLFMNSDVDFLKDMHDEIVNGYYNVFIQLIQQRAPLHRVNVVLVAEQSYMGYLDLLTDLKGIRYVNISMQDADLKDADMIITTSSIELPDDVNPQAVMFKWRRNADSDHYGRMYGILRELWLQKSTECD
;
A
#
# COMPACT_ATOMS: atom_id res chain seq x y z
N MET A 1 31.40 -8.12 12.96
CA MET A 1 31.35 -7.49 14.31
C MET A 1 32.37 -6.36 14.45
N ALA A 2 33.65 -6.53 14.12
CA ALA A 2 34.67 -5.46 14.24
C ALA A 2 34.50 -4.27 13.27
N VAL A 3 33.93 -4.48 12.07
CA VAL A 3 33.73 -3.43 11.06
C VAL A 3 32.59 -2.47 11.43
N ILE A 4 31.58 -2.94 12.16
CA ILE A 4 30.47 -2.10 12.64
C ILE A 4 30.95 -1.19 13.77
N TYR A 5 31.76 -1.73 14.69
CA TYR A 5 32.35 -0.96 15.79
C TYR A 5 33.25 0.19 15.34
N HIS A 6 33.90 0.09 14.17
CA HIS A 6 34.80 1.14 13.70
C HIS A 6 34.06 2.30 13.01
N ARG A 7 32.85 2.07 12.47
CA ARG A 7 32.03 3.12 11.84
C ARG A 7 31.26 3.97 12.85
N VAL A 8 30.77 3.37 13.94
CA VAL A 8 30.03 4.07 15.00
C VAL A 8 30.92 5.06 15.76
N MET A 9 32.25 4.83 15.82
CA MET A 9 33.21 5.74 16.48
C MET A 9 33.62 6.97 15.63
N GLN A 10 33.05 7.17 14.44
CA GLN A 10 33.35 8.32 13.56
C GLN A 10 32.11 9.08 13.07
N MET A 11 30.95 8.84 13.68
CA MET A 11 29.73 9.56 13.32
C MET A 11 29.71 10.95 13.94
N THR A 12 29.26 11.93 13.16
CA THR A 12 28.83 13.23 13.67
C THR A 12 27.62 13.03 14.61
N ASP A 13 27.36 13.98 15.51
CA ASP A 13 26.19 13.95 16.39
C ASP A 13 24.87 13.80 15.60
N GLN A 14 24.82 14.40 14.42
CA GLN A 14 23.70 14.28 13.48
C GLN A 14 23.55 12.85 12.94
N GLU A 15 24.65 12.22 12.53
CA GLU A 15 24.63 10.83 12.03
C GLU A 15 24.27 9.82 13.12
N ALA A 16 24.78 10.00 14.35
CA ALA A 16 24.45 9.13 15.48
C ALA A 16 22.97 9.25 15.88
N MET A 17 22.41 10.46 15.83
CA MET A 17 20.99 10.70 16.06
C MET A 17 20.13 10.10 14.94
N LEU A 18 20.54 10.28 13.68
CA LEU A 18 19.88 9.67 12.53
C LEU A 18 19.91 8.14 12.61
N GLU A 19 21.03 7.52 13.00
CA GLU A 19 21.13 6.07 13.17
C GLU A 19 20.18 5.55 14.26
N SER A 20 20.10 6.25 15.39
CA SER A 20 19.19 5.90 16.48
C SER A 20 17.71 5.98 16.06
N LEU A 21 17.34 7.05 15.36
CA LEU A 21 16.00 7.23 14.79
C LEU A 21 15.68 6.19 13.73
N ASN A 22 16.64 5.92 12.84
CA ASN A 22 16.50 4.92 11.80
C ASN A 22 16.24 3.52 12.38
N MET A 23 16.93 3.13 13.46
CA MET A 23 16.64 1.88 14.16
C MET A 23 15.19 1.86 14.66
N TYR A 24 14.76 2.91 15.38
CA TYR A 24 13.37 3.01 15.85
C TYR A 24 12.39 2.88 14.68
N TYR A 25 12.61 3.60 13.58
CA TYR A 25 11.67 3.58 12.47
C TYR A 25 11.67 2.27 11.68
N THR A 26 12.84 1.67 11.46
CA THR A 26 12.94 0.37 10.76
C THR A 26 12.19 -0.70 11.54
N PHE A 27 12.29 -0.73 12.88
CA PHE A 27 11.57 -1.71 13.70
C PHE A 27 10.06 -1.49 13.76
N ASN A 28 9.60 -0.25 13.63
CA ASN A 28 8.18 0.08 13.81
C ASN A 28 7.40 0.29 12.51
N PHE A 29 8.08 0.59 11.39
CA PHE A 29 7.44 1.01 10.14
C PHE A 29 7.97 0.29 8.89
N SER A 30 8.93 -0.64 9.01
CA SER A 30 9.38 -1.51 7.91
C SER A 30 8.97 -2.97 8.17
N PRO A 31 8.29 -3.67 7.24
CA PRO A 31 7.68 -3.13 6.02
C PRO A 31 6.47 -2.28 6.36
N ILE A 32 6.15 -1.26 5.55
CA ILE A 32 5.08 -0.27 5.76
C ILE A 32 3.89 -0.89 6.52
N PHE A 33 3.87 -0.72 7.84
CA PHE A 33 2.81 -1.27 8.66
C PHE A 33 1.65 -0.29 8.60
N LEU A 34 0.71 -0.52 7.68
CA LEU A 34 -0.51 0.29 7.58
C LEU A 34 -1.45 0.12 8.78
N HIS A 35 -1.09 -0.72 9.77
CA HIS A 35 -1.73 -0.70 11.07
C HIS A 35 -0.72 -0.92 12.19
N SER A 36 -0.70 0.00 13.15
CA SER A 36 -0.89 -0.38 14.53
C SER A 36 -1.50 0.79 15.30
N ASN A 37 -2.60 0.52 16.02
CA ASN A 37 -2.91 1.23 17.26
C ASN A 37 -1.80 0.90 18.26
N ASN A 38 -0.56 1.30 17.95
CA ASN A 38 0.56 0.99 18.80
C ASN A 38 0.50 1.98 19.96
N ARG A 39 0.24 1.42 21.13
CA ARG A 39 0.36 2.12 22.41
C ARG A 39 1.79 2.61 22.65
N TYR A 40 2.73 2.14 21.83
CA TYR A 40 4.15 2.49 21.77
C TYR A 40 4.51 3.37 20.57
N ALA A 41 3.54 3.78 19.74
CA ALA A 41 3.74 4.92 18.85
C ALA A 41 3.97 6.10 19.80
N LEU A 42 5.22 6.57 19.84
CA LEU A 42 5.59 7.63 20.76
C LEU A 42 4.63 8.79 20.56
N ALA A 43 4.10 9.31 21.66
CA ALA A 43 3.20 10.44 21.65
C ALA A 43 3.80 11.56 20.81
N ASP A 44 2.99 12.07 19.89
CA ASP A 44 3.19 13.23 19.04
C ASP A 44 4.33 13.23 18.01
N GLY A 45 4.02 13.79 16.83
CA GLY A 45 4.93 14.10 15.72
C GLY A 45 6.05 15.10 16.07
N GLU A 46 6.34 15.33 17.34
CA GLU A 46 7.42 16.20 17.81
C GLU A 46 8.81 15.62 17.50
N GLN A 47 8.99 14.30 17.48
CA GLN A 47 10.32 13.70 17.31
C GLN A 47 10.92 13.96 15.93
N HIS A 48 10.11 13.88 14.87
CA HIS A 48 10.57 14.13 13.51
C HIS A 48 10.91 15.61 13.30
N THR A 49 10.02 16.49 13.78
CA THR A 49 10.20 17.94 13.74
C THR A 49 11.41 18.40 14.56
N ARG A 50 11.73 17.69 15.65
CA ARG A 50 12.79 18.08 16.58
C ARG A 50 14.18 17.55 16.22
N TYR A 51 14.27 16.34 15.68
CA TYR A 51 15.56 15.67 15.52
C TYR A 51 16.05 15.61 14.07
N VAL A 52 15.16 15.73 13.08
CA VAL A 52 15.57 15.83 11.66
C VAL A 52 14.61 16.74 10.88
N PRO A 53 14.55 18.03 11.22
CA PRO A 53 13.57 18.96 10.65
C PRO A 53 13.68 19.06 9.12
N GLU A 54 14.89 18.96 8.56
CA GLU A 54 15.14 19.07 7.13
C GLU A 54 14.53 17.88 6.36
N ILE A 55 14.73 16.65 6.86
CA ILE A 55 14.12 15.44 6.26
C ILE A 55 12.60 15.46 6.45
N ASN A 56 12.12 15.90 7.62
CA ASN A 56 10.69 15.98 7.89
C ASN A 56 9.98 16.98 6.95
N GLN A 57 10.59 18.16 6.74
CA GLN A 57 10.07 19.16 5.84
C GLN A 57 10.12 18.67 4.39
N PHE A 58 11.24 18.09 3.96
CA PHE A 58 11.39 17.49 2.64
C PHE A 58 10.30 16.46 2.31
N VAL A 59 10.05 15.53 3.24
CA VAL A 59 9.01 14.50 3.07
C VAL A 59 7.61 15.12 3.05
N SER A 60 7.36 16.10 3.91
CA SER A 60 6.06 16.77 3.95
C SER A 60 5.78 17.49 2.64
N ASP A 61 6.75 18.26 2.13
CA ASP A 61 6.65 18.94 0.85
C ASP A 61 6.52 17.96 -0.31
N PHE A 62 7.18 16.79 -0.25
CA PHE A 62 7.02 15.75 -1.25
C PHE A 62 5.59 15.22 -1.32
N VAL A 63 5.02 14.79 -0.19
CA VAL A 63 3.66 14.24 -0.13
C VAL A 63 2.61 15.28 -0.55
N ASP A 64 2.84 16.55 -0.25
CA ASP A 64 1.92 17.63 -0.60
C ASP A 64 2.01 18.04 -2.08
N ARG A 65 3.13 17.74 -2.77
CA ARG A 65 3.41 18.17 -4.15
C ARG A 65 3.34 17.08 -5.20
N ILE A 66 3.53 15.82 -4.83
CA ILE A 66 3.44 14.71 -5.79
C ILE A 66 2.09 14.79 -6.53
N PRO A 67 2.04 14.63 -7.87
CA PRO A 67 0.80 14.71 -8.66
C PRO A 67 -0.11 13.48 -8.46
N LEU A 68 -0.12 12.93 -7.25
CA LEU A 68 -0.94 11.83 -6.80
C LEU A 68 -1.64 12.25 -5.51
N ASN A 69 -2.93 12.56 -5.59
CA ASN A 69 -3.70 12.95 -4.41
C ASN A 69 -3.90 11.74 -3.47
N VAL A 70 -3.11 11.65 -2.41
CA VAL A 70 -3.13 10.52 -1.47
C VAL A 70 -4.48 10.35 -0.74
N HIS A 71 -5.21 11.43 -0.48
CA HIS A 71 -6.52 11.37 0.16
C HIS A 71 -7.62 10.91 -0.80
N TYR A 72 -7.60 11.35 -2.06
CA TYR A 72 -8.65 11.04 -3.01
C TYR A 72 -8.39 9.74 -3.77
N PHE A 73 -7.17 9.58 -4.28
CA PHE A 73 -6.79 8.44 -5.12
C PHE A 73 -6.55 7.19 -4.29
N LEU A 74 -5.75 7.30 -3.22
CA LEU A 74 -5.45 6.15 -2.34
C LEU A 74 -6.49 5.98 -1.22
N LYS A 75 -7.36 6.97 -1.00
CA LYS A 75 -8.33 7.01 0.12
C LYS A 75 -7.64 6.72 1.44
N LEU A 76 -6.57 7.46 1.70
CA LEU A 76 -5.91 7.49 3.00
C LEU A 76 -6.59 8.53 3.90
N ASP A 77 -6.89 8.16 5.14
CA ASP A 77 -7.25 9.13 6.17
C ASP A 77 -6.00 9.87 6.70
N ASP A 78 -6.20 10.88 7.55
CA ASP A 78 -5.11 11.70 8.07
C ASP A 78 -4.07 10.89 8.87
N ALA A 79 -4.52 9.85 9.59
CA ALA A 79 -3.63 8.98 10.35
C ALA A 79 -2.81 8.08 9.42
N GLU A 80 -3.42 7.59 8.34
CA GLU A 80 -2.74 6.80 7.30
C GLU A 80 -1.72 7.66 6.51
N VAL A 81 -2.02 8.95 6.28
CA VAL A 81 -1.06 9.89 5.68
C VAL A 81 0.12 10.18 6.61
N ASP A 82 -0.11 10.30 7.92
CA ASP A 82 0.98 10.44 8.89
C ASP A 82 1.89 9.19 8.89
N ILE A 83 1.32 7.98 8.85
CA ILE A 83 2.09 6.75 8.72
C ILE A 83 2.94 6.76 7.44
N LEU A 84 2.37 7.17 6.30
CA LEU A 84 3.11 7.32 5.04
C LEU A 84 4.30 8.29 5.20
N LYS A 85 4.08 9.49 5.76
CA LYS A 85 5.15 10.47 5.99
C LYS A 85 6.25 9.87 6.88
N ARG A 86 5.91 9.16 7.96
CA ARG A 86 6.90 8.50 8.84
C ARG A 86 7.71 7.44 8.13
N THR A 87 7.07 6.62 7.28
CA THR A 87 7.76 5.65 6.43
C THR A 87 8.77 6.32 5.50
N LEU A 88 8.38 7.41 4.83
CA LEU A 88 9.27 8.13 3.93
C LEU A 88 10.44 8.80 4.67
N ILE A 89 10.21 9.36 5.86
CA ILE A 89 11.28 9.91 6.73
C ILE A 89 12.27 8.82 7.11
N ALA A 90 11.78 7.67 7.55
CA ALA A 90 12.59 6.51 7.91
C ALA A 90 13.46 6.07 6.74
N MET A 91 12.84 5.97 5.56
CA MET A 91 13.50 5.56 4.34
C MET A 91 14.60 6.55 3.95
N THR A 92 14.29 7.85 3.91
CA THR A 92 15.27 8.90 3.57
C THR A 92 16.44 8.94 4.56
N ALA A 93 16.16 8.84 5.87
CA ALA A 93 17.20 8.76 6.89
C ALA A 93 18.08 7.51 6.72
N SER A 94 17.47 6.33 6.50
CA SER A 94 18.18 5.07 6.28
C SER A 94 19.06 5.12 5.04
N THR A 95 18.55 5.69 3.95
CA THR A 95 19.29 5.88 2.71
C THR A 95 20.47 6.81 2.93
N TYR A 96 20.31 7.88 3.68
CA TYR A 96 21.41 8.78 4.00
C TYR A 96 22.52 8.09 4.82
N ILE A 97 22.16 7.27 5.82
CA ILE A 97 23.13 6.59 6.70
C ILE A 97 23.85 5.45 5.97
N TYR A 98 23.10 4.61 5.26
CA TYR A 98 23.64 3.40 4.62
C TYR A 98 24.08 3.61 3.18
N LYS A 99 23.78 4.78 2.62
CA LYS A 99 24.00 5.14 1.22
C LYS A 99 23.30 4.21 0.23
N LYS A 100 22.19 3.58 0.67
CA LYS A 100 21.39 2.59 -0.08
C LYS A 100 19.97 2.54 0.46
N ASP A 101 19.00 2.22 -0.40
CA ASP A 101 17.62 1.93 -0.04
C ASP A 101 17.54 0.56 0.70
N VAL A 102 17.64 0.62 2.03
CA VAL A 102 17.55 -0.55 2.91
C VAL A 102 16.10 -0.96 3.11
N THR A 103 15.17 -0.01 3.20
CA THR A 103 13.73 -0.27 3.43
C THR A 103 13.15 -1.13 2.31
N SER A 104 13.35 -0.79 1.04
CA SER A 104 12.82 -1.61 -0.06
C SER A 104 13.51 -2.98 -0.16
N ARG A 105 14.77 -3.10 0.26
CA ARG A 105 15.46 -4.40 0.35
C ARG A 105 14.85 -5.28 1.42
N VAL A 106 14.56 -4.72 2.59
CA VAL A 106 13.85 -5.42 3.68
C VAL A 106 12.44 -5.80 3.24
N ASN A 107 11.69 -4.90 2.57
CA ASN A 107 10.37 -5.23 2.03
C ASN A 107 10.41 -6.38 1.05
N ARG A 108 11.35 -6.40 0.10
CA ARG A 108 11.51 -7.51 -0.85
C ARG A 108 11.86 -8.83 -0.16
N PHE A 109 12.65 -8.77 0.91
CA PHE A 109 13.02 -9.97 1.67
C PHE A 109 11.86 -10.53 2.50
N LEU A 110 11.04 -9.65 3.10
CA LEU A 110 9.95 -10.06 4.00
C LEU A 110 8.63 -10.36 3.28
N LEU A 111 8.38 -9.71 2.14
CA LEU A 111 7.13 -9.83 1.40
C LEU A 111 7.41 -10.48 0.04
N ASP A 112 7.26 -11.80 -0.02
CA ASP A 112 7.31 -12.61 -1.26
C ASP A 112 6.31 -12.10 -2.33
N ALA A 113 5.26 -11.39 -1.89
CA ALA A 113 4.23 -10.80 -2.75
C ALA A 113 4.67 -9.58 -3.58
N ASN A 114 5.89 -9.04 -3.37
CA ASN A 114 6.42 -7.92 -4.16
C ASN A 114 7.04 -8.34 -5.50
N LEU A 115 7.04 -9.64 -5.82
CA LEU A 115 7.67 -10.15 -7.03
C LEU A 115 6.97 -9.73 -8.33
N ASN A 116 5.73 -9.22 -8.27
CA ASN A 116 4.93 -8.83 -9.43
C ASN A 116 4.44 -7.37 -9.38
N LEU A 117 5.23 -6.45 -8.80
CA LEU A 117 4.88 -5.03 -8.88
C LEU A 117 4.96 -4.58 -10.35
N LYS A 118 3.80 -4.39 -11.00
CA LYS A 118 3.74 -3.83 -12.36
C LYS A 118 4.40 -2.45 -12.37
N GLU A 119 5.36 -2.27 -13.28
CA GLU A 119 6.04 -0.99 -13.41
C GLU A 119 5.07 0.11 -13.87
N ASP A 120 5.17 1.28 -13.24
CA ASP A 120 4.45 2.48 -13.63
C ASP A 120 5.46 3.59 -13.95
N GLN A 121 5.71 3.79 -15.25
CA GLN A 121 6.68 4.78 -15.72
C GLN A 121 6.23 6.22 -15.47
N LEU A 122 4.92 6.48 -15.44
CA LEU A 122 4.40 7.80 -15.14
C LEU A 122 4.62 8.12 -13.66
N LEU A 123 4.26 7.19 -12.77
CA LEU A 123 4.54 7.33 -11.34
C LEU A 123 6.03 7.54 -11.07
N LYS A 124 6.90 6.76 -11.71
CA LYS A 124 8.35 6.91 -11.51
C LYS A 124 8.82 8.30 -11.89
N ARG A 125 8.36 8.82 -13.03
CA ARG A 125 8.67 10.15 -13.50
C ARG A 125 8.12 11.24 -12.58
N ASP A 126 6.88 11.09 -12.12
CA ASP A 126 6.25 12.02 -11.19
C ASP A 126 7.00 12.10 -9.85
N VAL A 127 7.48 10.96 -9.36
CA VAL A 127 8.35 10.90 -8.16
C VAL A 127 9.67 11.60 -8.41
N GLU A 128 10.33 11.30 -9.53
CA GLU A 128 11.61 11.90 -9.93
C GLU A 128 11.51 13.42 -10.07
N ASP A 129 10.56 13.91 -10.88
CA ASP A 129 10.32 15.34 -11.10
C ASP A 129 10.02 16.08 -9.78
N THR A 130 9.29 15.44 -8.85
CA THR A 130 9.00 16.02 -7.54
C THR A 130 10.23 16.08 -6.64
N VAL A 131 11.06 15.03 -6.60
CA VAL A 131 12.31 15.00 -5.83
C VAL A 131 13.30 16.03 -6.37
N ASP A 132 13.47 16.09 -7.69
CA ASP A 132 14.33 17.06 -8.38
C ASP A 132 13.95 18.50 -8.01
N HIS A 133 12.65 18.81 -8.05
CA HIS A 133 12.14 20.12 -7.65
C HIS A 133 12.47 20.45 -6.19
N LEU A 134 12.36 19.47 -5.28
CA LEU A 134 12.68 19.68 -3.86
C LEU A 134 14.17 19.84 -3.59
N PHE A 135 15.03 19.19 -4.36
CA PHE A 135 16.49 19.34 -4.28
C PHE A 135 17.02 20.68 -4.82
N MET A 136 16.18 21.48 -5.46
CA MET A 136 16.50 22.88 -5.75
C MET A 136 16.60 23.72 -4.46
N ASN A 137 16.04 23.27 -3.34
CA ASN A 137 16.19 23.89 -2.03
C ASN A 137 17.52 23.50 -1.36
N SER A 138 18.23 24.47 -0.77
CA SER A 138 19.55 24.29 -0.16
C SER A 138 19.56 23.46 1.13
N ASP A 139 18.43 23.37 1.83
CA ASP A 139 18.38 22.82 3.20
C ASP A 139 18.55 21.28 3.24
N VAL A 140 18.55 20.63 2.07
CA VAL A 140 18.72 19.18 1.91
C VAL A 140 19.90 18.81 1.00
N ASP A 141 20.88 19.71 0.85
CA ASP A 141 22.07 19.47 0.01
C ASP A 141 22.80 18.16 0.36
N PHE A 142 22.80 17.77 1.65
CA PHE A 142 23.42 16.53 2.13
C PHE A 142 22.76 15.24 1.59
N LEU A 143 21.54 15.34 1.04
CA LEU A 143 20.82 14.22 0.43
C LEU A 143 21.07 14.10 -1.08
N LYS A 144 21.70 15.08 -1.74
CA LYS A 144 21.83 15.12 -3.20
C LYS A 144 22.55 13.90 -3.79
N ASP A 145 23.61 13.43 -3.13
CA ASP A 145 24.34 12.24 -3.55
C ASP A 145 23.46 10.97 -3.51
N MET A 146 22.35 11.01 -2.77
CA MET A 146 21.41 9.90 -2.57
C MET A 146 20.17 9.99 -3.47
N HIS A 147 20.17 10.89 -4.46
CA HIS A 147 19.05 11.14 -5.37
C HIS A 147 18.38 9.86 -5.87
N ASP A 148 19.12 9.02 -6.59
CA ASP A 148 18.57 7.82 -7.23
C ASP A 148 18.00 6.83 -6.22
N GLU A 149 18.63 6.69 -5.05
CA GLU A 149 18.18 5.78 -3.99
C GLU A 149 16.89 6.32 -3.32
N ILE A 150 16.74 7.64 -3.19
CA ILE A 150 15.52 8.27 -2.67
C ILE A 150 14.38 8.15 -3.69
N VAL A 151 14.62 8.47 -4.97
CA VAL A 151 13.63 8.34 -6.04
C VAL A 151 13.12 6.90 -6.15
N ASN A 152 14.04 5.93 -6.23
CA ASN A 152 13.65 4.52 -6.33
C ASN A 152 12.91 4.05 -5.08
N GLY A 153 13.34 4.47 -3.89
CA GLY A 153 12.67 4.10 -2.65
C GLY A 153 11.25 4.67 -2.56
N TYR A 154 11.05 5.95 -2.87
CA TYR A 154 9.73 6.58 -2.89
C TYR A 154 8.84 5.91 -3.93
N TYR A 155 9.34 5.68 -5.14
CA TYR A 155 8.62 4.93 -6.17
C TYR A 155 8.16 3.55 -5.65
N ASN A 156 9.05 2.79 -5.00
CA ASN A 156 8.73 1.47 -4.46
C ASN A 156 7.65 1.52 -3.36
N VAL A 157 7.67 2.54 -2.51
CA VAL A 157 6.62 2.78 -1.50
C VAL A 157 5.28 3.07 -2.18
N PHE A 158 5.25 3.99 -3.13
CA PHE A 158 4.02 4.42 -3.78
C PHE A 158 3.41 3.35 -4.68
N ILE A 159 4.21 2.61 -5.45
CA ILE A 159 3.69 1.53 -6.30
C ILE A 159 3.07 0.41 -5.46
N GLN A 160 3.66 0.09 -4.30
CA GLN A 160 3.08 -0.85 -3.34
C GLN A 160 1.75 -0.33 -2.79
N LEU A 161 1.68 0.95 -2.40
CA LEU A 161 0.45 1.55 -1.89
C LEU A 161 -0.66 1.61 -2.96
N ILE A 162 -0.33 2.00 -4.19
CA ILE A 162 -1.28 2.05 -5.30
C ILE A 162 -1.86 0.66 -5.56
N GLN A 163 -1.02 -0.37 -5.65
CA GLN A 163 -1.52 -1.72 -5.90
C GLN A 163 -2.41 -2.25 -4.76
N GLN A 164 -2.10 -1.89 -3.52
CA GLN A 164 -2.92 -2.28 -2.36
C GLN A 164 -4.23 -1.48 -2.24
N ARG A 165 -4.19 -0.17 -2.53
CA ARG A 165 -5.27 0.77 -2.21
C ARG A 165 -6.14 1.17 -3.41
N ALA A 166 -5.57 1.13 -4.61
CA ALA A 166 -6.17 1.47 -5.88
C ALA A 166 -5.79 0.41 -6.94
N PRO A 167 -6.19 -0.86 -6.75
CA PRO A 167 -5.82 -1.95 -7.65
C PRO A 167 -6.31 -1.64 -9.07
N LEU A 168 -5.39 -1.69 -10.05
CA LEU A 168 -5.66 -1.45 -11.47
C LEU A 168 -6.69 -2.45 -12.01
N HIS A 169 -6.61 -3.70 -11.55
CA HIS A 169 -7.52 -4.77 -11.92
C HIS A 169 -8.41 -5.10 -10.73
N ARG A 170 -9.72 -5.01 -10.94
CA ARG A 170 -10.73 -5.39 -9.95
C ARG A 170 -11.46 -6.65 -10.37
N VAL A 171 -11.86 -7.42 -9.37
CA VAL A 171 -12.74 -8.58 -9.49
C VAL A 171 -14.18 -8.08 -9.54
N ASN A 172 -14.84 -8.25 -10.68
CA ASN A 172 -16.24 -7.96 -10.88
C ASN A 172 -17.06 -9.08 -10.25
N VAL A 173 -17.80 -8.74 -9.21
CA VAL A 173 -18.68 -9.65 -8.49
C VAL A 173 -20.11 -9.23 -8.74
N VAL A 174 -20.96 -10.16 -9.18
CA VAL A 174 -22.40 -9.91 -9.30
C VAL A 174 -23.14 -10.70 -8.23
N LEU A 175 -23.89 -9.99 -7.39
CA LEU A 175 -24.74 -10.58 -6.36
C LEU A 175 -26.16 -10.73 -6.91
N VAL A 176 -26.60 -11.98 -7.06
CA VAL A 176 -27.95 -12.34 -7.50
C VAL A 176 -28.72 -12.92 -6.32
N ALA A 177 -29.70 -12.15 -5.83
CA ALA A 177 -30.48 -12.50 -4.65
C ALA A 177 -31.99 -12.34 -4.89
N GLU A 178 -32.78 -13.34 -4.52
CA GLU A 178 -34.25 -13.36 -4.72
C GLU A 178 -35.03 -12.38 -3.83
N GLN A 179 -34.50 -12.05 -2.64
CA GLN A 179 -35.23 -11.27 -1.63
C GLN A 179 -34.31 -10.34 -0.85
N SER A 180 -34.84 -9.19 -0.44
CA SER A 180 -34.16 -8.23 0.45
C SER A 180 -34.08 -8.79 1.87
N TYR A 181 -33.09 -9.64 2.15
CA TYR A 181 -32.79 -10.12 3.50
C TYR A 181 -31.66 -9.31 4.14
N MET A 182 -31.80 -8.95 5.43
CA MET A 182 -30.78 -8.19 6.16
C MET A 182 -29.39 -8.83 6.14
N GLY A 183 -29.29 -10.16 6.15
CA GLY A 183 -27.99 -10.85 6.06
C GLY A 183 -27.28 -10.72 4.71
N TYR A 184 -27.96 -10.25 3.65
CA TYR A 184 -27.28 -9.85 2.40
C TYR A 184 -26.71 -8.44 2.48
N LEU A 185 -27.19 -7.59 3.41
CA LEU A 185 -26.57 -6.29 3.64
C LEU A 185 -25.21 -6.44 4.30
N ASP A 186 -25.03 -7.40 5.20
CA ASP A 186 -23.72 -7.71 5.79
C ASP A 186 -22.74 -8.16 4.70
N LEU A 187 -23.15 -9.15 3.88
CA LEU A 187 -22.38 -9.59 2.72
C LEU A 187 -22.05 -8.44 1.76
N LEU A 188 -23.04 -7.60 1.43
CA LEU A 188 -22.85 -6.46 0.55
C LEU A 188 -21.87 -5.45 1.16
N THR A 189 -21.95 -5.22 2.47
CA THR A 189 -21.06 -4.30 3.21
C THR A 189 -19.63 -4.84 3.20
N ASP A 190 -19.47 -6.14 3.46
CA ASP A 190 -18.17 -6.80 3.45
C ASP A 190 -17.54 -6.76 2.05
N LEU A 191 -18.29 -7.11 1.01
CA LEU A 191 -17.83 -7.05 -0.38
C LEU A 191 -17.46 -5.62 -0.81
N LYS A 192 -18.25 -4.61 -0.41
CA LYS A 192 -17.93 -3.20 -0.64
C LYS A 192 -16.68 -2.74 0.11
N GLY A 193 -16.36 -3.39 1.23
CA GLY A 193 -15.13 -3.15 2.01
C GLY A 193 -13.87 -3.66 1.32
N ILE A 194 -13.97 -4.61 0.40
CA ILE A 194 -12.82 -5.19 -0.31
C ILE A 194 -12.44 -4.30 -1.50
N ARG A 195 -11.29 -3.63 -1.42
CA ARG A 195 -10.89 -2.60 -2.41
C ARG A 195 -10.68 -3.12 -3.84
N TYR A 196 -10.28 -4.38 -3.99
CA TYR A 196 -10.11 -5.01 -5.30
C TYR A 196 -11.39 -5.68 -5.83
N VAL A 197 -12.53 -5.48 -5.16
CA VAL A 197 -13.83 -5.98 -5.63
C VAL A 197 -14.67 -4.84 -6.16
N ASN A 198 -15.27 -5.05 -7.32
CA ASN A 198 -16.34 -4.23 -7.87
C ASN A 198 -17.64 -5.03 -7.79
N ILE A 199 -18.56 -4.63 -6.92
CA ILE A 199 -19.81 -5.34 -6.67
C ILE A 199 -20.98 -4.71 -7.44
N SER A 200 -21.71 -5.52 -8.20
CA SER A 200 -22.96 -5.15 -8.85
C SER A 200 -24.11 -6.06 -8.44
N MET A 201 -25.33 -5.58 -8.64
CA MET A 201 -26.59 -6.31 -8.48
C MET A 201 -27.43 -6.27 -9.77
N GLN A 202 -26.83 -5.88 -10.90
CA GLN A 202 -27.52 -5.76 -12.18
C GLN A 202 -27.24 -6.98 -13.06
N ASP A 203 -28.28 -7.55 -13.66
CA ASP A 203 -28.15 -8.70 -14.57
C ASP A 203 -27.27 -8.39 -15.79
N ALA A 204 -27.29 -7.13 -16.27
CA ALA A 204 -26.47 -6.68 -17.41
C ALA A 204 -24.96 -6.84 -17.19
N ASP A 205 -24.50 -6.95 -15.94
CA ASP A 205 -23.10 -7.10 -15.57
C ASP A 205 -22.67 -8.58 -15.47
N LEU A 206 -23.59 -9.54 -15.60
CA LEU A 206 -23.31 -10.99 -15.52
C LEU A 206 -22.35 -11.47 -16.62
N LYS A 207 -22.37 -10.81 -17.78
CA LYS A 207 -21.51 -11.10 -18.93
C LYS A 207 -20.03 -10.79 -18.70
N ASP A 208 -19.72 -9.89 -17.76
CA ASP A 208 -18.37 -9.40 -17.45
C ASP A 208 -17.95 -9.78 -16.02
N ALA A 209 -18.75 -10.64 -15.35
CA ALA A 209 -18.51 -11.07 -13.98
C ALA A 209 -17.33 -12.04 -13.90
N ASP A 210 -16.43 -11.84 -12.95
CA ASP A 210 -15.41 -12.82 -12.58
C ASP A 210 -15.96 -13.82 -11.56
N MET A 211 -16.91 -13.39 -10.75
CA MET A 211 -17.59 -14.21 -9.74
C MET A 211 -19.06 -13.83 -9.65
N ILE A 212 -19.92 -14.84 -9.55
CA ILE A 212 -21.36 -14.66 -9.36
C ILE A 212 -21.73 -15.28 -8.02
N ILE A 213 -22.26 -14.45 -7.13
CA ILE A 213 -22.73 -14.89 -5.81
C ILE A 213 -24.24 -15.07 -5.87
N THR A 214 -24.71 -16.30 -5.68
CA THR A 214 -26.14 -16.63 -5.69
C THR A 214 -26.63 -17.04 -4.31
N THR A 215 -27.79 -16.55 -3.88
CA THR A 215 -28.34 -16.87 -2.55
C THR A 215 -29.33 -18.04 -2.56
N SER A 216 -29.77 -18.45 -3.75
CA SER A 216 -30.74 -19.52 -4.00
C SER A 216 -30.46 -20.15 -5.35
N SER A 217 -31.25 -21.16 -5.75
CA SER A 217 -31.14 -21.81 -7.05
C SER A 217 -31.88 -20.99 -8.13
N ILE A 218 -31.44 -19.75 -8.32
CA ILE A 218 -31.97 -18.86 -9.37
C ILE A 218 -31.44 -19.36 -10.71
N GLU A 219 -32.32 -19.50 -11.70
CA GLU A 219 -31.89 -19.67 -13.08
C GLU A 219 -31.29 -18.35 -13.54
N LEU A 220 -29.99 -18.39 -13.87
CA LEU A 220 -29.33 -17.23 -14.44
C LEU A 220 -29.71 -17.11 -15.93
N PRO A 221 -29.73 -15.87 -16.47
CA PRO A 221 -29.81 -15.63 -17.91
C PRO A 221 -28.74 -16.39 -18.71
N ASP A 222 -29.00 -16.65 -20.00
CA ASP A 222 -28.08 -17.38 -20.88
C ASP A 222 -26.78 -16.61 -21.20
N ASP A 223 -26.72 -15.29 -20.94
CA ASP A 223 -25.60 -14.40 -21.27
C ASP A 223 -24.57 -14.24 -20.14
N VAL A 224 -24.56 -15.17 -19.18
CA VAL A 224 -23.56 -15.25 -18.11
C VAL A 224 -22.17 -15.53 -18.68
N ASN A 225 -21.15 -14.87 -18.14
CA ASN A 225 -19.76 -15.19 -18.44
C ASN A 225 -19.48 -16.68 -18.13
N PRO A 226 -19.12 -17.51 -19.12
CA PRO A 226 -18.89 -18.95 -18.92
C PRO A 226 -17.67 -19.25 -18.04
N GLN A 227 -16.78 -18.27 -17.85
CA GLN A 227 -15.60 -18.39 -16.97
C GLN A 227 -15.86 -17.87 -15.56
N ALA A 228 -17.04 -17.30 -15.27
CA ALA A 228 -17.34 -16.77 -13.94
C ALA A 228 -17.36 -17.89 -12.88
N VAL A 229 -16.72 -17.61 -11.75
CA VAL A 229 -16.78 -18.52 -10.60
C VAL A 229 -18.12 -18.39 -9.92
N MET A 230 -18.88 -19.48 -9.92
CA MET A 230 -20.18 -19.56 -9.25
C MET A 230 -19.99 -19.84 -7.76
N PHE A 231 -20.49 -18.95 -6.90
CA PHE A 231 -20.39 -19.08 -5.46
C PHE A 231 -21.76 -18.99 -4.79
N LYS A 232 -22.18 -20.09 -4.16
CA LYS A 232 -23.47 -20.13 -3.46
C LYS A 232 -23.34 -19.56 -2.05
N TRP A 233 -24.02 -18.45 -1.78
CA TRP A 233 -24.14 -17.88 -0.44
C TRP A 233 -25.13 -18.70 0.40
N ARG A 234 -24.73 -19.02 1.63
CA ARG A 234 -25.56 -19.76 2.59
C ARG A 234 -26.12 -18.79 3.62
N ARG A 235 -27.41 -18.92 3.95
CA ARG A 235 -28.09 -18.05 4.94
C ARG A 235 -27.40 -18.04 6.31
N ASN A 236 -26.82 -19.16 6.72
CA ASN A 236 -26.04 -19.31 7.95
C ASN A 236 -24.56 -19.52 7.60
N ALA A 237 -23.98 -18.61 6.83
CA ALA A 237 -22.55 -18.64 6.51
C ALA A 237 -21.73 -18.53 7.81
N ASP A 238 -20.87 -19.52 8.03
CA ASP A 238 -19.89 -19.52 9.11
C ASP A 238 -18.57 -18.87 8.64
N SER A 239 -17.63 -18.72 9.57
CA SER A 239 -16.31 -18.13 9.28
C SER A 239 -15.58 -18.84 8.15
N ASP A 240 -15.77 -20.15 7.99
CA ASP A 240 -15.15 -20.93 6.92
C ASP A 240 -15.75 -20.57 5.55
N HIS A 241 -17.06 -20.37 5.48
CA HIS A 241 -17.74 -19.92 4.26
C HIS A 241 -17.29 -18.52 3.84
N TYR A 242 -17.12 -17.60 4.80
CA TYR A 242 -16.49 -16.30 4.56
C TYR A 242 -15.05 -16.46 4.08
N GLY A 243 -14.23 -17.21 4.81
CA GLY A 243 -12.81 -17.44 4.48
C GLY A 243 -12.62 -18.01 3.08
N ARG A 244 -13.50 -18.92 2.66
CA ARG A 244 -13.51 -19.46 1.29
C ARG A 244 -13.83 -18.40 0.25
N MET A 245 -14.84 -17.55 0.48
CA MET A 245 -15.17 -16.44 -0.42
C MET A 245 -13.98 -15.50 -0.58
N TYR A 246 -13.36 -15.09 0.54
CA TYR A 246 -12.18 -14.23 0.53
C TYR A 246 -10.99 -14.88 -0.21
N GLY A 247 -10.77 -16.18 -0.01
CA GLY A 247 -9.73 -16.92 -0.71
C GLY A 247 -9.91 -16.90 -2.23
N ILE A 248 -11.13 -17.16 -2.70
CA ILE A 248 -11.47 -17.15 -4.14
C ILE A 248 -11.31 -15.74 -4.71
N LEU A 249 -11.86 -14.72 -4.05
CA LEU A 249 -11.73 -13.33 -4.50
C LEU A 249 -10.26 -12.91 -4.62
N ARG A 250 -9.43 -13.31 -3.66
CA ARG A 250 -7.99 -13.03 -3.70
C ARG A 250 -7.29 -13.76 -4.84
N GLU A 251 -7.63 -15.01 -5.10
CA GLU A 251 -7.05 -15.79 -6.19
C GLU A 251 -7.43 -15.21 -7.56
N LEU A 252 -8.70 -14.87 -7.77
CA LEU A 252 -9.18 -14.19 -8.98
C LEU A 252 -8.45 -12.86 -9.18
N TRP A 253 -8.28 -12.08 -8.12
CA TRP A 253 -7.53 -10.82 -8.19
C TRP A 253 -6.07 -11.03 -8.62
N LEU A 254 -5.39 -12.04 -8.06
CA LEU A 254 -4.03 -12.36 -8.45
C LEU A 254 -3.93 -12.79 -9.91
N GLN A 255 -4.81 -13.69 -10.37
CA GLN A 255 -4.84 -14.15 -11.76
C GLN A 255 -5.02 -12.98 -12.73
N LYS A 256 -6.00 -12.13 -12.47
CA LYS A 256 -6.28 -10.94 -13.28
C LYS A 256 -5.14 -9.93 -13.29
N SER A 257 -4.36 -9.90 -12.20
CA SER A 257 -3.16 -9.07 -12.09
C SER A 257 -1.95 -9.64 -12.82
N THR A 258 -1.96 -10.95 -13.16
CA THR A 258 -0.88 -11.63 -13.90
C THR A 258 -1.18 -11.89 -15.38
N GLU A 259 -2.45 -11.92 -15.80
CA GLU A 259 -2.85 -12.32 -17.18
C GLU A 259 -2.79 -11.20 -18.23
N CYS A 260 -2.47 -9.96 -17.85
CA CYS A 260 -2.39 -8.81 -18.77
C CYS A 260 -0.95 -8.48 -19.21
N ASP A 261 -0.10 -9.49 -19.35
CA ASP A 261 1.23 -9.44 -19.98
C ASP A 261 1.16 -9.67 -21.49
#